data_AF-F4QSR3-F1
#
_entry.id   AF-F4QSR3-F1
#
_cell.length_a   1.000
_cell.length_b   1.000
_cell.length_c   1.000
_cell.angle_alpha   90.00
_cell.angle_beta   90.00
_cell.angle_gamma   90.00
#
_symmetry.space_group_name_H-M   'P 1'
#
loop_
_entity.id
_entity.type
_entity.pdbx_description
1 polymer ?
#
loop_
_entity_poly.entity_id
_entity_poly.type
_entity_poly.pdbx_seq_one_letter_code
_entity_poly.pdbx_strand_id
1 'polypeptide(L)'
;MTNPIRRFSLLFALLTCLPGAALADAATSAKPSHVVIIGIDGLSPDGILKADTPVLHDMMKNGSWSLHARGVLPTTSSANWASMIGGAGPEQHGVTSNDWRVGEFGFPTSVTGSGAFFPSIFQVITDQHPDWEVGAIYHWSGFGNLYDHRFVDYNVNGASEDATTALAVDYIKAKRPQFLFVHLDHVDHAGHEYGHGTPDYYASVTKADRLIGLIRQAVSDAGIADDTAIIVTSDHGGVGKGHGGETLAELEIPWIAYGHDVTPGVELDLPINTFDTPATAAWLLGVDIPYAWLGRPVRPVLKGEPMPRQAYRISSFYASPVIEPTNDGNTPSGGLFINRSAQMTLRNPNSVGDLRYTLDNSVPTHDSPLYTGPVEIRKSTIVRATLFVDGQPASVPATGYFRILELDAAKPQGLTHKVYLLPESPVRLPDFSRIEPVASGTSYEFTIDGLNLPRADAVAVVFEGKIRIDTAGAYDFFLASDDGSKLYINGATVVDNDGDHGVITATGSVELQPGQHVIRVEYFNGGGGSWLGAWFQGPGIPRQFIDPNLLTQP
;
A
#
# COMPACT_ATOMS: atom_id res chain seq x y z
N MET A 1 10.31 7.69 -64.56
CA MET A 1 11.71 8.08 -64.80
C MET A 1 12.56 7.33 -63.79
N THR A 2 12.91 6.04 -63.92
CA THR A 2 13.77 5.34 -64.89
C THR A 2 15.18 5.93 -65.06
N ASN A 3 16.11 5.43 -64.23
CA ASN A 3 17.48 4.96 -64.57
C ASN A 3 18.51 6.05 -65.03
N PRO A 4 19.82 5.76 -65.27
CA PRO A 4 20.69 4.62 -64.88
C PRO A 4 22.20 4.94 -64.58
N ILE A 5 22.89 3.97 -63.93
CA ILE A 5 24.22 3.36 -64.25
C ILE A 5 25.54 4.19 -64.29
N ARG A 6 26.58 3.72 -63.58
CA ARG A 6 27.91 3.23 -64.07
C ARG A 6 28.82 2.81 -62.89
N ARG A 7 29.10 1.52 -62.69
CA ARG A 7 30.14 0.62 -63.28
C ARG A 7 31.55 0.75 -62.66
N PHE A 8 31.92 -0.31 -61.93
CA PHE A 8 33.20 -1.03 -61.86
C PHE A 8 34.54 -0.26 -61.80
N SER A 9 35.34 -0.56 -60.77
CA SER A 9 36.76 -0.91 -60.92
C SER A 9 37.24 -1.78 -59.75
N LEU A 10 37.71 -2.99 -60.07
CA LEU A 10 38.56 -3.81 -59.20
C LEU A 10 39.89 -3.08 -58.99
N LEU A 11 40.44 -3.09 -57.78
CA LEU A 11 41.89 -3.07 -57.58
C LEU A 11 42.31 -3.96 -56.41
N PHE A 12 43.39 -4.68 -56.65
CA PHE A 12 44.00 -5.73 -55.85
C PHE A 12 44.72 -5.18 -54.59
N ALA A 13 44.58 -5.94 -53.50
CA ALA A 13 45.45 -6.14 -52.33
C ALA A 13 46.56 -5.13 -51.97
N LEU A 14 46.54 -4.66 -50.72
CA LEU A 14 47.73 -4.65 -49.87
C LEU A 14 47.34 -5.15 -48.46
N LEU A 15 47.76 -6.37 -48.13
CA LEU A 15 47.71 -6.93 -46.78
C LEU A 15 48.76 -6.21 -45.93
N THR A 16 48.33 -5.40 -44.97
CA THR A 16 49.18 -4.99 -43.84
C THR A 16 48.63 -5.63 -42.58
N CYS A 17 49.31 -6.69 -42.13
CA CYS A 17 49.11 -7.29 -40.82
C CYS A 17 49.35 -6.24 -39.73
N LEU A 18 48.26 -5.74 -39.15
CA LEU A 18 48.28 -5.16 -37.82
C LEU A 18 47.99 -6.30 -36.83
N PRO A 19 48.74 -6.43 -35.72
CA PRO A 19 48.41 -7.40 -34.69
C PRO A 19 47.05 -7.02 -34.12
N GLY A 20 46.10 -7.94 -34.19
CA GLY A 20 44.77 -7.76 -33.63
C GLY A 20 44.89 -7.43 -32.15
N ALA A 21 44.51 -6.20 -31.80
CA ALA A 21 43.99 -5.96 -30.46
C ALA A 21 42.77 -6.85 -30.35
N ALA A 22 42.87 -7.92 -29.55
CA ALA A 22 41.70 -8.67 -29.12
C ALA A 22 40.78 -7.65 -28.46
N LEU A 23 39.69 -7.30 -29.15
CA LEU A 23 38.50 -6.81 -28.49
C LEU A 23 38.14 -7.94 -27.53
N ALA A 24 38.39 -7.73 -26.24
CA ALA A 24 37.76 -8.54 -25.23
C ALA A 24 36.26 -8.38 -25.47
N ASP A 25 35.62 -9.41 -26.02
CA ASP A 25 34.18 -9.55 -25.90
C ASP A 25 33.89 -9.35 -24.41
N ALA A 26 33.13 -8.30 -24.09
CA ALA A 26 32.50 -8.22 -22.80
C ALA A 26 31.57 -9.43 -22.75
N ALA A 27 32.06 -10.53 -22.18
CA ALA A 27 31.30 -11.74 -22.04
C ALA A 27 30.04 -11.38 -21.26
N THR A 28 28.90 -11.36 -21.96
CA THR A 28 27.59 -11.34 -21.31
C THR A 28 27.58 -12.53 -20.38
N SER A 29 27.54 -12.29 -19.07
CA SER A 29 27.48 -13.37 -18.09
C SER A 29 26.23 -14.21 -18.33
N ALA A 30 26.35 -15.52 -18.09
CA ALA A 30 25.26 -16.44 -18.32
C ALA A 30 24.11 -16.15 -17.35
N LYS A 31 22.88 -16.11 -17.85
CA LYS A 31 21.66 -15.94 -17.05
C LYS A 31 21.58 -16.98 -15.91
N PRO A 32 21.04 -16.63 -14.73
CA PRO A 32 20.88 -17.58 -13.63
C PRO A 32 19.94 -18.73 -14.01
N SER A 33 20.21 -19.92 -13.50
CA SER A 33 19.28 -21.05 -13.57
C SER A 33 18.16 -20.98 -12.53
N HIS A 34 18.32 -20.15 -11.49
CA HIS A 34 17.39 -20.07 -10.36
C HIS A 34 17.00 -18.62 -10.04
N VAL A 35 15.70 -18.39 -9.82
CA VAL A 35 15.17 -17.13 -9.28
C VAL A 35 14.28 -17.41 -8.07
N VAL A 36 14.58 -16.74 -6.95
CA VAL A 36 13.74 -16.75 -5.74
C VAL A 36 13.18 -15.36 -5.51
N ILE A 37 11.86 -15.23 -5.44
CA ILE A 37 11.19 -14.00 -5.03
C ILE A 37 10.68 -14.19 -3.60
N ILE A 38 10.99 -13.22 -2.73
CA ILE A 38 10.52 -13.18 -1.35
C ILE A 38 9.66 -11.91 -1.20
N GLY A 39 8.35 -12.09 -1.16
CA GLY A 39 7.37 -11.04 -0.89
C GLY A 39 7.08 -10.96 0.60
N ILE A 40 7.20 -9.76 1.18
CA ILE A 40 6.80 -9.47 2.56
C ILE A 40 5.60 -8.52 2.51
N ASP A 41 4.44 -8.98 2.96
CA ASP A 41 3.20 -8.20 2.97
C ASP A 41 3.32 -6.99 3.91
N GLY A 42 2.90 -5.80 3.46
CA GLY A 42 2.90 -4.57 4.26
C GLY A 42 4.28 -3.99 4.62
N LEU A 43 5.38 -4.48 4.03
CA LEU A 43 6.74 -4.00 4.28
C LEU A 43 7.02 -2.67 3.58
N SER A 44 7.01 -1.59 4.34
CA SER A 44 7.38 -0.25 3.84
C SER A 44 8.90 0.01 3.82
N PRO A 45 9.39 0.93 2.96
CA PRO A 45 10.76 1.45 3.03
C PRO A 45 11.14 1.99 4.40
N ASP A 46 10.20 2.66 5.07
CA ASP A 46 10.37 3.16 6.44
C ASP A 46 10.66 2.03 7.44
N GLY A 47 10.03 0.87 7.24
CA GLY A 47 10.29 -0.35 8.01
C GLY A 47 11.75 -0.78 7.92
N ILE A 48 12.32 -0.84 6.71
CA ILE A 48 13.73 -1.21 6.53
C ILE A 48 14.66 -0.20 7.21
N LEU A 49 14.39 1.10 7.04
CA LEU A 49 15.27 2.17 7.50
C LEU A 49 15.28 2.35 9.03
N LYS A 50 14.23 1.94 9.74
CA LYS A 50 14.08 2.14 11.19
C LYS A 50 14.15 0.86 12.02
N ALA A 51 13.83 -0.29 11.46
CA ALA A 51 13.98 -1.57 12.12
C ALA A 51 15.43 -2.09 12.06
N ASP A 52 15.76 -3.07 12.91
CA ASP A 52 17.06 -3.75 12.86
C ASP A 52 17.04 -4.81 11.75
N THR A 53 17.55 -4.46 10.56
CA THR A 53 17.45 -5.29 9.35
C THR A 53 18.81 -5.59 8.71
N PRO A 54 19.73 -6.28 9.42
CA PRO A 54 21.09 -6.50 8.93
C PRO A 54 21.16 -7.35 7.66
N VAL A 55 20.24 -8.30 7.43
CA VAL A 55 20.24 -9.12 6.20
C VAL A 55 19.85 -8.28 4.99
N LEU A 56 18.79 -7.48 5.09
CA LEU A 56 18.34 -6.58 4.03
C LEU A 56 19.39 -5.52 3.73
N HIS A 57 20.02 -4.92 4.75
CA HIS A 57 21.11 -3.96 4.55
C HIS A 57 22.33 -4.61 3.87
N ASP A 58 22.66 -5.87 4.20
CA ASP A 58 23.70 -6.62 3.50
C ASP A 58 23.32 -6.91 2.04
N MET A 59 22.07 -7.26 1.76
CA MET A 59 21.56 -7.45 0.39
C MET A 59 21.59 -6.15 -0.41
N MET A 60 21.20 -5.01 0.17
CA MET A 60 21.30 -3.69 -0.47
C MET A 60 22.74 -3.30 -0.75
N LYS A 61 23.66 -3.53 0.21
CA LYS A 61 25.08 -3.24 0.05
C LYS A 61 25.73 -4.07 -1.05
N ASN A 62 25.35 -5.34 -1.17
CA ASN A 62 25.95 -6.29 -2.11
C ASN A 62 25.06 -6.58 -3.34
N GLY A 63 24.01 -5.79 -3.54
CA GLY A 63 23.04 -5.96 -4.61
C GLY A 63 22.61 -4.62 -5.20
N SER A 64 21.51 -4.63 -5.93
CA SER A 64 20.90 -3.44 -6.53
C SER A 64 19.51 -3.25 -5.94
N TRP A 65 19.13 -2.02 -5.59
CA TRP A 65 17.90 -1.79 -4.83
C TRP A 65 17.24 -0.46 -5.15
N SER A 66 15.94 -0.36 -4.90
CA SER A 66 15.19 0.90 -4.82
C SER A 66 14.30 0.86 -3.59
N LEU A 67 14.24 1.98 -2.86
CA LEU A 67 13.23 2.22 -1.82
C LEU A 67 12.05 3.05 -2.33
N HIS A 68 12.01 3.29 -3.65
CA HIS A 68 11.01 4.12 -4.34
C HIS A 68 10.26 3.35 -5.43
N ALA A 69 10.36 2.01 -5.41
CA ALA A 69 9.48 1.20 -6.24
C ALA A 69 8.03 1.39 -5.78
N ARG A 70 7.06 1.22 -6.68
CA ARG A 70 5.65 1.47 -6.39
C ARG A 70 4.77 0.25 -6.60
N GLY A 71 3.80 0.06 -5.72
CA GLY A 71 2.66 -0.82 -5.95
C GLY A 71 1.71 -0.27 -7.03
N VAL A 72 0.56 -0.92 -7.15
CA VAL A 72 -0.60 -0.49 -7.94
C VAL A 72 -1.73 0.00 -7.03
N LEU A 73 -2.68 0.73 -7.61
CA LEU A 73 -3.90 1.14 -6.92
C LEU A 73 -5.06 0.17 -7.25
N PRO A 74 -5.93 -0.14 -6.27
CA PRO A 74 -5.79 0.22 -4.85
C PRO A 74 -4.62 -0.54 -4.20
N THR A 75 -4.01 0.01 -3.15
CA THR A 75 -2.91 -0.62 -2.40
C THR A 75 -3.38 -1.78 -1.52
N THR A 76 -4.31 -2.60 -2.02
CA THR A 76 -4.75 -3.85 -1.39
C THR A 76 -3.82 -5.00 -1.78
N SER A 77 -3.65 -5.97 -0.89
CA SER A 77 -2.73 -7.09 -1.07
C SER A 77 -3.04 -7.90 -2.34
N SER A 78 -4.30 -8.30 -2.57
CA SER A 78 -4.66 -9.09 -3.76
C SER A 78 -4.39 -8.36 -5.07
N ALA A 79 -4.66 -7.05 -5.16
CA ALA A 79 -4.38 -6.28 -6.36
C ALA A 79 -2.88 -6.25 -6.67
N ASN A 80 -2.06 -6.03 -5.65
CA ASN A 80 -0.61 -5.91 -5.78
C ASN A 80 0.08 -7.26 -5.98
N TRP A 81 -0.29 -8.31 -5.25
CA TRP A 81 0.23 -9.65 -5.47
C TRP A 81 -0.15 -10.20 -6.85
N ALA A 82 -1.39 -9.97 -7.31
CA ALA A 82 -1.79 -10.32 -8.68
C ALA A 82 -0.95 -9.56 -9.72
N SER A 83 -0.66 -8.28 -9.50
CA SER A 83 0.24 -7.51 -10.34
C SER A 83 1.69 -8.05 -10.30
N MET A 84 2.16 -8.49 -9.14
CA MET A 84 3.53 -9.00 -8.95
C MET A 84 3.75 -10.39 -9.53
N ILE A 85 2.71 -11.22 -9.68
CA ILE A 85 2.80 -12.49 -10.39
C ILE A 85 2.36 -12.37 -11.85
N GLY A 86 1.54 -11.38 -12.18
CA GLY A 86 0.92 -11.21 -13.49
C GLY A 86 1.55 -10.15 -14.38
N GLY A 87 2.45 -9.30 -13.90
CA GLY A 87 3.17 -8.35 -14.75
C GLY A 87 2.32 -7.26 -15.39
N ALA A 88 1.13 -6.97 -14.84
CA ALA A 88 0.25 -5.88 -15.27
C ALA A 88 -0.56 -5.36 -14.08
N GLY A 89 -1.25 -4.22 -14.21
CA GLY A 89 -2.09 -3.65 -13.15
C GLY A 89 -3.52 -4.20 -13.11
N PRO A 90 -4.33 -3.80 -12.11
CA PRO A 90 -5.71 -4.27 -11.90
C PRO A 90 -6.64 -4.03 -13.09
N GLU A 91 -6.39 -2.98 -13.88
CA GLU A 91 -7.10 -2.69 -15.12
C GLU A 91 -6.87 -3.73 -16.22
N GLN A 92 -5.85 -4.58 -16.08
CA GLN A 92 -5.58 -5.70 -17.00
C GLN A 92 -6.02 -7.03 -16.38
N HIS A 93 -5.59 -7.35 -15.15
CA HIS A 93 -5.85 -8.66 -14.56
C HIS A 93 -7.21 -8.79 -13.84
N GLY A 94 -7.89 -7.67 -13.55
CA GLY A 94 -9.24 -7.64 -12.97
C GLY A 94 -9.34 -8.00 -11.49
N VAL A 95 -8.22 -8.00 -10.75
CA VAL A 95 -8.18 -8.24 -9.29
C VAL A 95 -8.08 -6.89 -8.59
N THR A 96 -9.15 -6.48 -7.91
CA THR A 96 -9.27 -5.12 -7.35
C THR A 96 -9.52 -5.09 -5.84
N SER A 97 -9.66 -6.25 -5.19
CA SER A 97 -9.91 -6.36 -3.74
C SER A 97 -9.46 -7.71 -3.21
N ASN A 98 -9.32 -7.82 -1.88
CA ASN A 98 -8.97 -9.06 -1.18
C ASN A 98 -10.12 -10.10 -1.20
N ASP A 99 -11.35 -9.65 -1.46
CA ASP A 99 -12.52 -10.52 -1.63
C ASP A 99 -12.60 -11.17 -3.01
N TRP A 100 -11.72 -10.80 -3.95
CA TRP A 100 -11.76 -11.32 -5.30
C TRP A 100 -11.68 -12.86 -5.32
N ARG A 101 -12.53 -13.49 -6.12
CA ARG A 101 -12.53 -14.93 -6.38
C ARG A 101 -12.63 -15.17 -7.89
N VAL A 102 -12.04 -16.26 -8.35
CA VAL A 102 -12.17 -16.71 -9.74
C VAL A 102 -13.64 -16.92 -10.08
N GLY A 103 -14.10 -16.33 -11.17
CA GLY A 103 -15.51 -16.44 -11.61
C GLY A 103 -16.43 -15.37 -11.02
N GLU A 104 -16.00 -14.66 -9.98
CA GLU A 104 -16.76 -13.57 -9.32
C GLU A 104 -16.22 -12.20 -9.75
N PHE A 105 -16.12 -12.00 -11.07
CA PHE A 105 -15.46 -10.84 -11.64
C PHE A 105 -16.32 -9.56 -11.50
N GLY A 106 -15.82 -8.59 -10.74
CA GLY A 106 -16.30 -7.19 -10.84
C GLY A 106 -15.86 -6.53 -12.15
N PHE A 107 -14.69 -6.93 -12.67
CA PHE A 107 -14.12 -6.48 -13.93
C PHE A 107 -13.43 -7.66 -14.65
N PRO A 108 -13.70 -7.91 -15.95
CA PRO A 108 -13.09 -9.03 -16.66
C PRO A 108 -11.62 -8.77 -16.98
N THR A 109 -10.81 -9.83 -16.97
CA THR A 109 -9.42 -9.75 -17.43
C THR A 109 -9.31 -9.34 -18.90
N SER A 110 -8.33 -8.51 -19.26
CA SER A 110 -8.08 -8.08 -20.64
C SER A 110 -7.55 -9.21 -21.52
N VAL A 111 -6.84 -10.16 -20.90
CA VAL A 111 -6.36 -11.40 -21.52
C VAL A 111 -6.67 -12.57 -20.60
N THR A 112 -7.38 -13.57 -21.11
CA THR A 112 -7.69 -14.77 -20.33
C THR A 112 -6.63 -15.83 -20.59
N GLY A 113 -5.83 -16.14 -19.58
CA GLY A 113 -4.98 -17.30 -19.50
C GLY A 113 -5.77 -18.56 -19.12
N SER A 114 -5.10 -19.52 -18.50
CA SER A 114 -5.75 -20.75 -18.07
C SER A 114 -6.70 -20.53 -16.89
N GLY A 115 -7.80 -21.29 -16.82
CA GLY A 115 -8.70 -21.28 -15.66
C GLY A 115 -9.42 -19.96 -15.39
N ALA A 116 -9.54 -19.08 -16.40
CA ALA A 116 -10.05 -17.71 -16.29
C ALA A 116 -9.15 -16.72 -15.51
N PHE A 117 -7.90 -17.10 -15.21
CA PHE A 117 -6.90 -16.22 -14.65
C PHE A 117 -6.23 -15.35 -15.71
N PHE A 118 -5.65 -14.22 -15.30
CA PHE A 118 -4.63 -13.54 -16.10
C PHE A 118 -3.33 -14.37 -16.10
N PRO A 119 -2.55 -14.41 -17.19
CA PRO A 119 -1.33 -15.24 -17.24
C PRO A 119 -0.31 -14.83 -16.18
N SER A 120 -0.13 -15.68 -15.17
CA SER A 120 0.88 -15.50 -14.12
C SER A 120 2.25 -15.99 -14.56
N ILE A 121 3.31 -15.60 -13.85
CA ILE A 121 4.67 -16.05 -14.09
C ILE A 121 4.79 -17.58 -14.01
N PHE A 122 4.02 -18.22 -13.13
CA PHE A 122 3.95 -19.68 -13.02
C PHE A 122 3.51 -20.32 -14.33
N GLN A 123 2.43 -19.81 -14.93
CA GLN A 123 1.95 -20.28 -16.23
C GLN A 123 2.97 -19.95 -17.34
N VAL A 124 3.48 -18.71 -17.38
CA VAL A 124 4.40 -18.26 -18.43
C VAL A 124 5.69 -19.08 -18.46
N ILE A 125 6.22 -19.45 -17.29
CA ILE A 125 7.38 -20.35 -17.18
C ILE A 125 7.00 -21.75 -17.66
N THR A 126 5.93 -22.33 -17.13
CA THR A 126 5.53 -23.72 -17.42
C THR A 126 5.19 -23.95 -18.90
N ASP A 127 4.57 -22.96 -19.56
CA ASP A 127 4.24 -23.02 -20.99
C ASP A 127 5.50 -23.13 -21.88
N GLN A 128 6.65 -22.62 -21.41
CA GLN A 128 7.92 -22.60 -22.16
C GLN A 128 8.90 -23.68 -21.68
N HIS A 129 8.85 -24.02 -20.39
CA HIS A 129 9.76 -24.94 -19.72
C HIS A 129 8.97 -25.90 -18.81
N PRO A 130 8.20 -26.84 -19.38
CA PRO A 130 7.35 -27.75 -18.59
C PRO A 130 8.13 -28.75 -17.73
N ASP A 131 9.44 -28.87 -17.92
CA ASP A 131 10.32 -29.76 -17.15
C ASP A 131 11.01 -29.06 -15.95
N TRP A 132 10.77 -27.76 -15.76
CA TRP A 132 11.35 -26.99 -14.66
C TRP A 132 10.52 -27.13 -13.38
N GLU A 133 11.19 -27.15 -12.23
CA GLU A 133 10.52 -27.19 -10.94
C GLU A 133 10.16 -25.77 -10.48
N VAL A 134 8.86 -25.52 -10.31
CA VAL A 134 8.25 -24.24 -9.99
C VAL A 134 7.48 -24.32 -8.66
N GLY A 135 7.80 -23.44 -7.71
CA GLY A 135 7.18 -23.43 -6.38
C GLY A 135 6.50 -22.11 -6.01
N ALA A 136 5.44 -22.21 -5.21
CA ALA A 136 4.78 -21.11 -4.54
C ALA A 136 4.45 -21.50 -3.09
N ILE A 137 5.01 -20.79 -2.12
CA ILE A 137 4.84 -21.06 -0.70
C ILE A 137 4.40 -19.77 -0.01
N TYR A 138 3.24 -19.77 0.63
CA TYR A 138 2.60 -18.52 1.05
C TYR A 138 1.96 -18.62 2.43
N HIS A 139 2.11 -17.56 3.22
CA HIS A 139 1.51 -17.44 4.54
C HIS A 139 0.03 -17.02 4.43
N TRP A 140 -0.29 -15.93 3.75
CA TRP A 140 -1.66 -15.45 3.61
C TRP A 140 -2.45 -16.27 2.59
N SER A 141 -3.57 -16.88 3.01
CA SER A 141 -4.35 -17.78 2.14
C SER A 141 -4.92 -17.08 0.89
N GLY A 142 -5.14 -15.77 0.95
CA GLY A 142 -5.63 -14.96 -0.17
C GLY A 142 -4.69 -14.98 -1.38
N PHE A 143 -3.37 -15.03 -1.17
CA PHE A 143 -2.38 -15.15 -2.26
C PHE A 143 -2.63 -16.39 -3.13
N GLY A 144 -2.99 -17.51 -2.50
CA GLY A 144 -3.31 -18.76 -3.19
C GLY A 144 -4.52 -18.65 -4.12
N ASN A 145 -5.37 -17.63 -4.00
CA ASN A 145 -6.51 -17.46 -4.89
C ASN A 145 -6.14 -16.79 -6.22
N LEU A 146 -4.91 -16.29 -6.39
CA LEU A 146 -4.57 -15.35 -7.46
C LEU A 146 -3.98 -15.99 -8.73
N TYR A 147 -3.78 -17.30 -8.75
CA TYR A 147 -3.20 -18.02 -9.88
C TYR A 147 -3.72 -19.45 -10.00
N ASP A 148 -3.56 -20.02 -11.19
CA ASP A 148 -3.92 -21.40 -11.48
C ASP A 148 -2.85 -22.37 -10.94
N HIS A 149 -3.20 -23.16 -9.94
CA HIS A 149 -2.26 -24.07 -9.24
C HIS A 149 -1.70 -25.18 -10.14
N ARG A 150 -2.28 -25.42 -11.31
CA ARG A 150 -1.81 -26.46 -12.25
C ARG A 150 -0.42 -26.19 -12.82
N PHE A 151 0.08 -24.96 -12.70
CA PHE A 151 1.41 -24.55 -13.18
C PHE A 151 2.43 -24.41 -12.05
N VAL A 152 2.16 -25.02 -10.88
CA VAL A 152 3.04 -24.97 -9.71
C VAL A 152 3.20 -26.39 -9.16
N ASP A 153 4.44 -26.90 -9.15
CA ASP A 153 4.77 -28.24 -8.67
C ASP A 153 4.65 -28.37 -7.15
N TYR A 154 5.00 -27.28 -6.44
CA TYR A 154 4.92 -27.21 -4.98
C TYR A 154 4.16 -25.96 -4.55
N ASN A 155 2.87 -26.17 -4.24
CA ASN A 155 1.92 -25.14 -3.85
C ASN A 155 1.44 -25.36 -2.41
N VAL A 156 1.94 -24.57 -1.45
CA VAL A 156 1.66 -24.81 -0.01
C VAL A 156 1.35 -23.52 0.74
N ASN A 157 0.25 -23.53 1.48
CA ASN A 157 -0.07 -22.51 2.48
C ASN A 157 0.54 -22.88 3.84
N GLY A 158 1.43 -22.04 4.37
CA GLY A 158 2.04 -22.24 5.69
C GLY A 158 1.18 -21.66 6.80
N ALA A 159 1.18 -22.31 7.97
CA ALA A 159 0.34 -21.93 9.11
C ALA A 159 0.84 -20.69 9.89
N SER A 160 2.09 -20.28 9.66
CA SER A 160 2.72 -19.09 10.22
C SER A 160 3.87 -18.66 9.32
N GLU A 161 4.43 -17.48 9.54
CA GLU A 161 5.63 -16.98 8.89
C GLU A 161 6.85 -17.90 9.13
N ASP A 162 6.99 -18.45 10.34
CA ASP A 162 8.06 -19.39 10.67
C ASP A 162 7.87 -20.73 9.95
N ALA A 163 6.64 -21.25 9.91
CA ALA A 163 6.31 -22.50 9.23
C ALA A 163 6.45 -22.36 7.70
N THR A 164 6.01 -21.23 7.14
CA THR A 164 6.16 -20.89 5.72
C THR A 164 7.64 -20.81 5.34
N THR A 165 8.45 -20.17 6.18
CA THR A 165 9.90 -20.10 5.99
C THR A 165 10.56 -21.47 6.06
N ALA A 166 10.18 -22.32 7.02
CA ALA A 166 10.70 -23.67 7.13
C ALA A 166 10.38 -24.53 5.88
N LEU A 167 9.14 -24.43 5.38
CA LEU A 167 8.73 -25.10 4.13
C LEU A 167 9.57 -24.63 2.94
N ALA A 168 9.86 -23.33 2.83
CA ALA A 168 10.71 -22.80 1.78
C ALA A 168 12.16 -23.29 1.88
N VAL A 169 12.73 -23.29 3.09
CA VAL A 169 14.09 -23.81 3.36
C VAL A 169 14.21 -25.28 2.94
N ASP A 170 13.25 -26.11 3.35
CA ASP A 170 13.24 -27.54 3.03
C ASP A 170 13.08 -27.78 1.52
N TYR A 171 12.17 -27.04 0.88
CA TYR A 171 11.93 -27.14 -0.56
C TYR A 171 13.16 -26.74 -1.39
N ILE A 172 13.81 -25.62 -1.06
CA ILE A 172 15.05 -25.18 -1.74
C ILE A 172 16.13 -26.26 -1.64
N LYS A 173 16.35 -26.82 -0.45
CA LYS A 173 17.38 -27.84 -0.20
C LYS A 173 17.09 -29.16 -0.92
N ALA A 174 15.82 -29.57 -0.97
CA ALA A 174 15.42 -30.83 -1.57
C ALA A 174 15.33 -30.78 -3.09
N LYS A 175 14.82 -29.68 -3.65
CA LYS A 175 14.39 -29.61 -5.05
C LYS A 175 15.22 -28.69 -5.93
N ARG A 176 15.84 -27.64 -5.36
CA ARG A 176 16.57 -26.60 -6.11
C ARG A 176 15.70 -26.07 -7.28
N PRO A 177 14.53 -25.49 -6.99
CA PRO A 177 13.59 -25.07 -8.03
C PRO A 177 14.19 -24.00 -8.95
N GLN A 178 13.83 -24.00 -10.23
CA GLN A 178 14.21 -22.92 -11.15
C GLN A 178 13.49 -21.62 -10.79
N PHE A 179 12.25 -21.71 -10.29
CA PHE A 179 11.52 -20.55 -9.79
C PHE A 179 10.82 -20.86 -8.47
N LEU A 180 10.97 -19.97 -7.50
CA LEU A 180 10.26 -20.04 -6.22
C LEU A 180 9.73 -18.66 -5.83
N PHE A 181 8.45 -18.59 -5.52
CA PHE A 181 7.85 -17.45 -4.84
C PHE A 181 7.56 -17.80 -3.38
N VAL A 182 8.05 -16.99 -2.44
CA VAL A 182 7.78 -17.10 -1.00
C VAL A 182 7.06 -15.84 -0.52
N HIS A 183 5.92 -15.99 0.14
CA HIS A 183 5.12 -14.89 0.67
C HIS A 183 5.00 -14.96 2.21
N LEU A 184 5.33 -13.87 2.91
CA LEU A 184 5.20 -13.75 4.37
C LEU A 184 4.27 -12.58 4.76
N ASP A 185 3.27 -12.85 5.60
CA ASP A 185 2.15 -11.93 5.92
C ASP A 185 2.30 -11.15 7.25
N HIS A 186 3.19 -11.58 8.14
CA HIS A 186 3.18 -11.16 9.55
C HIS A 186 3.55 -9.67 9.79
N VAL A 187 4.15 -9.01 8.80
CA VAL A 187 4.48 -7.58 8.86
C VAL A 187 3.21 -6.74 8.67
N ASP A 188 2.39 -7.07 7.68
CA ASP A 188 1.09 -6.43 7.47
C ASP A 188 0.14 -6.67 8.65
N HIS A 189 0.06 -7.91 9.15
CA HIS A 189 -0.71 -8.22 10.36
C HIS A 189 -0.35 -7.30 11.54
N ALA A 190 0.95 -7.08 11.78
CA ALA A 190 1.41 -6.17 12.82
C ALA A 190 1.04 -4.70 12.52
N GLY A 191 1.05 -4.32 11.24
CA GLY A 191 0.54 -3.04 10.75
C GLY A 191 -0.93 -2.83 11.09
N HIS A 192 -1.79 -3.82 10.83
CA HIS A 192 -3.20 -3.79 11.19
C HIS A 192 -3.45 -3.80 12.71
N GLU A 193 -2.75 -4.66 13.45
CA GLU A 193 -3.00 -4.83 14.88
C GLU A 193 -2.52 -3.62 15.71
N TYR A 194 -1.28 -3.17 15.45
CA TYR A 194 -0.59 -2.17 16.27
C TYR A 194 -0.43 -0.82 15.57
N GLY A 195 -0.33 -0.82 14.24
CA GLY A 195 -0.14 0.35 13.40
C GLY A 195 1.19 0.32 12.64
N HIS A 196 1.19 0.67 11.36
CA HIS A 196 2.39 0.85 10.55
C HIS A 196 3.28 1.95 11.15
N GLY A 197 4.60 1.70 11.16
CA GLY A 197 5.59 2.65 11.69
C GLY A 197 5.68 2.72 13.23
N THR A 198 4.99 1.83 13.95
CA THR A 198 5.09 1.68 15.41
C THR A 198 6.23 0.75 15.84
N PRO A 199 6.65 0.76 17.12
CA PRO A 199 7.66 -0.18 17.63
C PRO A 199 7.34 -1.66 17.36
N ASP A 200 6.08 -2.08 17.51
CA ASP A 200 5.64 -3.46 17.27
C ASP A 200 5.72 -3.82 15.78
N TYR A 201 5.33 -2.90 14.89
CA TYR A 201 5.54 -3.05 13.45
C TYR A 201 7.04 -3.22 13.11
N TYR A 202 7.93 -2.38 13.65
CA TYR A 202 9.38 -2.53 13.41
C TYR A 202 9.96 -3.83 13.99
N ALA A 203 9.41 -4.35 15.09
CA ALA A 203 9.79 -5.65 15.63
C ALA A 203 9.38 -6.79 14.67
N SER A 204 8.22 -6.68 14.04
CA SER A 204 7.77 -7.62 12.99
C SER A 204 8.68 -7.56 11.76
N VAL A 205 9.09 -6.37 11.31
CA VAL A 205 10.07 -6.19 10.23
C VAL A 205 11.42 -6.81 10.58
N THR A 206 11.91 -6.62 11.81
CA THR A 206 13.13 -7.27 12.33
C THR A 206 13.02 -8.80 12.27
N LYS A 207 11.83 -9.35 12.52
CA LYS A 207 11.59 -10.79 12.35
C LYS A 207 11.65 -11.20 10.89
N ALA A 208 11.03 -10.44 9.98
CA ALA A 208 11.06 -10.72 8.54
C ALA A 208 12.50 -10.76 8.00
N ASP A 209 13.36 -9.83 8.41
CA ASP A 209 14.79 -9.81 8.06
C ASP A 209 15.50 -11.13 8.41
N ARG A 210 15.27 -11.66 9.62
CA ARG A 210 15.82 -12.97 10.02
C ARG A 210 15.31 -14.11 9.15
N LEU A 211 14.02 -14.13 8.82
CA LEU A 211 13.42 -15.16 7.98
C LEU A 211 13.96 -15.13 6.54
N ILE A 212 14.14 -13.94 5.98
CA ILE A 212 14.83 -13.73 4.69
C ILE A 212 16.26 -14.31 4.76
N GLY A 213 16.96 -14.08 5.87
CA GLY A 213 18.28 -14.67 6.12
C GLY A 213 18.29 -16.20 6.06
N LEU A 214 17.27 -16.86 6.62
CA LEU A 214 17.14 -18.32 6.57
C LEU A 214 16.92 -18.83 5.14
N ILE A 215 16.08 -18.16 4.35
CA ILE A 215 15.82 -18.53 2.95
C ILE A 215 17.10 -18.34 2.10
N ARG A 216 17.78 -17.20 2.25
CA ARG A 216 19.07 -16.93 1.59
C ARG A 216 20.13 -17.97 1.97
N GLN A 217 20.19 -18.37 3.24
CA GLN A 217 21.10 -19.41 3.70
C GLN A 217 20.77 -20.77 3.08
N ALA A 218 19.47 -21.11 2.91
CA ALA A 218 19.07 -22.35 2.25
C ALA A 218 19.53 -22.45 0.80
N VAL A 219 19.52 -21.34 0.05
CA VAL A 219 20.09 -21.26 -1.32
C VAL A 219 21.59 -21.59 -1.31
N SER A 220 22.32 -21.09 -0.30
CA SER A 220 23.76 -21.37 -0.13
C SER A 220 24.01 -22.82 0.26
N ASP A 221 23.26 -23.34 1.24
CA ASP A 221 23.34 -24.72 1.71
C ASP A 221 23.00 -25.74 0.60
N ALA A 222 22.10 -25.38 -0.32
CA ALA A 222 21.73 -26.20 -1.47
C ALA A 222 22.79 -26.20 -2.59
N GLY A 223 23.83 -25.37 -2.47
CA GLY A 223 24.93 -25.28 -3.43
C GLY A 223 24.59 -24.54 -4.72
N ILE A 224 23.54 -23.71 -4.72
CA ILE A 224 23.05 -22.99 -5.92
C ILE A 224 23.23 -21.47 -5.83
N ALA A 225 23.88 -20.95 -4.79
CA ALA A 225 24.02 -19.50 -4.58
C ALA A 225 24.73 -18.76 -5.72
N ASP A 226 25.75 -19.36 -6.33
CA ASP A 226 26.50 -18.75 -7.45
C ASP A 226 25.70 -18.74 -8.76
N ASP A 227 24.49 -19.32 -8.79
CA ASP A 227 23.61 -19.41 -9.96
C ASP A 227 22.15 -19.02 -9.63
N THR A 228 21.96 -18.30 -8.51
CA THR A 228 20.65 -17.84 -8.04
C THR A 228 20.59 -16.33 -7.94
N ALA A 229 19.54 -15.73 -8.50
CA ALA A 229 19.14 -14.36 -8.20
C ALA A 229 17.97 -14.36 -7.20
N ILE A 230 18.05 -13.50 -6.20
CA ILE A 230 17.01 -13.31 -5.17
C ILE A 230 16.45 -11.89 -5.31
N ILE A 231 15.12 -11.76 -5.36
CA ILE A 231 14.41 -10.48 -5.31
C ILE A 231 13.60 -10.44 -4.02
N VAL A 232 13.79 -9.42 -3.20
CA VAL A 232 12.97 -9.13 -2.01
C VAL A 232 12.16 -7.88 -2.28
N THR A 233 10.86 -7.95 -2.07
CA THR A 233 9.96 -6.81 -2.27
C THR A 233 8.70 -6.92 -1.42
N SER A 234 7.78 -5.98 -1.61
CA SER A 234 6.51 -5.91 -0.91
C SER A 234 5.41 -5.53 -1.90
N ASP A 235 4.17 -5.74 -1.51
CA ASP A 235 2.97 -5.38 -2.25
C ASP A 235 2.50 -3.95 -1.92
N HIS A 236 2.59 -3.55 -0.65
CA HIS A 236 2.30 -2.19 -0.18
C HIS A 236 3.03 -1.84 1.12
N GLY A 237 2.99 -0.56 1.49
CA GLY A 237 3.23 -0.09 2.86
C GLY A 237 1.91 0.11 3.61
N GLY A 238 1.82 1.12 4.48
CA GLY A 238 0.58 1.40 5.20
C GLY A 238 0.58 2.69 5.99
N VAL A 239 -0.60 3.13 6.42
CA VAL A 239 -0.81 4.32 7.25
C VAL A 239 -1.74 3.96 8.40
N GLY A 240 -1.36 4.34 9.61
CA GLY A 240 -2.15 3.99 10.77
C GLY A 240 -2.27 2.47 10.89
N LYS A 241 -3.49 1.93 10.93
CA LYS A 241 -3.78 0.49 10.98
C LYS A 241 -4.37 -0.05 9.68
N GLY A 242 -4.20 0.68 8.57
CA GLY A 242 -4.81 0.32 7.29
C GLY A 242 -3.93 0.60 6.08
N HIS A 243 -4.41 0.10 4.96
CA HIS A 243 -3.88 0.31 3.63
C HIS A 243 -5.03 0.18 2.61
N GLY A 244 -4.77 0.39 1.31
CA GLY A 244 -5.77 0.40 0.23
C GLY A 244 -6.02 1.77 -0.38
N GLY A 245 -5.45 2.83 0.20
CA GLY A 245 -5.48 4.20 -0.27
C GLY A 245 -4.41 4.54 -1.32
N GLU A 246 -4.10 5.83 -1.41
CA GLU A 246 -3.26 6.41 -2.48
C GLU A 246 -2.06 7.22 -1.94
N THR A 247 -1.73 7.05 -0.65
CA THR A 247 -0.58 7.75 -0.07
C THR A 247 0.74 7.10 -0.49
N LEU A 248 1.84 7.87 -0.50
CA LEU A 248 3.17 7.30 -0.76
C LEU A 248 3.60 6.31 0.33
N ALA A 249 3.13 6.48 1.57
CA ALA A 249 3.42 5.54 2.65
C ALA A 249 2.79 4.15 2.40
N GLU A 250 1.69 4.09 1.65
CA GLU A 250 1.08 2.84 1.19
C GLU A 250 1.65 2.37 -0.16
N LEU A 251 1.96 3.31 -1.06
CA LEU A 251 2.32 2.98 -2.44
C LEU A 251 3.81 2.65 -2.64
N GLU A 252 4.71 3.29 -1.90
CA GLU A 252 6.15 3.03 -2.02
C GLU A 252 6.54 1.76 -1.26
N ILE A 253 7.26 0.88 -1.95
CA ILE A 253 7.70 -0.44 -1.49
C ILE A 253 9.21 -0.59 -1.70
N PRO A 254 9.90 -1.39 -0.88
CA PRO A 254 11.27 -1.78 -1.16
C PRO A 254 11.30 -2.75 -2.34
N TRP A 255 12.35 -2.66 -3.13
CA TRP A 255 12.66 -3.61 -4.21
C TRP A 255 14.16 -3.85 -4.22
N ILE A 256 14.59 -5.05 -3.84
CA ILE A 256 16.01 -5.38 -3.62
C ILE A 256 16.34 -6.64 -4.41
N ALA A 257 17.27 -6.54 -5.36
CA ALA A 257 17.85 -7.66 -6.07
C ALA A 257 19.24 -7.98 -5.50
N TYR A 258 19.55 -9.26 -5.35
CA TYR A 258 20.83 -9.76 -4.83
C TYR A 258 21.18 -11.12 -5.46
N GLY A 259 22.46 -11.44 -5.57
CA GLY A 259 22.93 -12.75 -6.01
C GLY A 259 23.57 -12.75 -7.39
N HIS A 260 23.42 -13.85 -8.12
CA HIS A 260 24.06 -14.08 -9.41
C HIS A 260 23.76 -12.94 -10.39
N ASP A 261 24.82 -12.46 -11.04
CA ASP A 261 24.78 -11.36 -12.01
C ASP A 261 24.16 -10.04 -11.59
N VAL A 262 23.81 -9.85 -10.32
CA VAL A 262 23.37 -8.55 -9.81
C VAL A 262 24.57 -7.64 -9.53
N THR A 263 24.48 -6.37 -9.94
CA THR A 263 25.50 -5.36 -9.67
C THR A 263 25.44 -4.94 -8.20
N PRO A 264 26.55 -5.01 -7.44
CA PRO A 264 26.55 -4.68 -6.03
C PRO A 264 26.60 -3.17 -5.76
N GLY A 265 25.90 -2.73 -4.72
CA GLY A 265 25.96 -1.37 -4.17
C GLY A 265 25.30 -0.30 -5.04
N VAL A 266 24.32 -0.67 -5.86
CA VAL A 266 23.64 0.26 -6.78
C VAL A 266 22.25 0.60 -6.26
N GLU A 267 22.04 1.86 -5.91
CA GLU A 267 20.70 2.42 -5.75
C GLU A 267 20.11 2.75 -7.12
N LEU A 268 18.89 2.29 -7.37
CA LEU A 268 18.14 2.43 -8.61
C LEU A 268 17.19 3.62 -8.50
N ASP A 269 17.62 4.74 -9.05
CA ASP A 269 16.79 5.91 -9.33
C ASP A 269 16.01 5.68 -10.65
N LEU A 270 15.06 4.74 -10.61
CA LEU A 270 14.23 4.32 -11.74
C LEU A 270 12.76 4.20 -11.31
N PRO A 271 11.80 4.53 -12.20
CA PRO A 271 10.38 4.28 -11.92
C PRO A 271 10.06 2.79 -12.07
N ILE A 272 10.32 2.04 -11.01
CA ILE A 272 10.02 0.60 -10.87
C ILE A 272 8.61 0.46 -10.28
N ASN A 273 7.79 -0.42 -10.87
CA ASN A 273 6.51 -0.80 -10.31
C ASN A 273 6.51 -2.29 -9.95
N THR A 274 5.60 -2.72 -9.07
CA THR A 274 5.50 -4.12 -8.62
C THR A 274 5.35 -5.10 -9.79
N PHE A 275 4.65 -4.70 -10.85
CA PHE A 275 4.50 -5.50 -12.08
C PHE A 275 5.77 -5.61 -12.93
N ASP A 276 6.84 -4.86 -12.64
CA ASP A 276 8.16 -5.03 -13.26
C ASP A 276 8.92 -6.23 -12.66
N THR A 277 8.55 -6.68 -11.44
CA THR A 277 9.14 -7.84 -10.75
C THR A 277 9.03 -9.15 -11.53
N PRO A 278 7.84 -9.61 -11.97
CA PRO A 278 7.72 -10.87 -12.71
C PRO A 278 8.38 -10.76 -14.08
N ALA A 279 8.32 -9.59 -14.74
CA ALA A 279 9.06 -9.35 -15.98
C ALA A 279 10.57 -9.49 -15.78
N THR A 280 11.10 -8.99 -14.66
CA THR A 280 12.52 -9.11 -14.30
C THR A 280 12.91 -10.56 -14.04
N ALA A 281 12.08 -11.31 -13.30
CA ALA A 281 12.31 -12.73 -13.05
C ALA A 281 12.28 -13.58 -14.32
N ALA A 282 11.29 -13.38 -15.20
CA ALA A 282 11.23 -14.05 -16.50
C ALA A 282 12.47 -13.72 -17.37
N TRP A 283 12.88 -12.45 -17.40
CA TRP A 283 14.08 -12.04 -18.13
C TRP A 283 15.34 -12.72 -17.60
N LEU A 284 15.50 -12.76 -16.27
CA LEU A 284 16.61 -13.42 -15.59
C LEU A 284 16.68 -14.90 -15.93
N LEU A 285 15.54 -15.60 -15.99
CA LEU A 285 15.47 -17.02 -16.37
C LEU A 285 15.59 -17.27 -17.88
N GLY A 286 15.53 -16.23 -18.71
CA GLY A 286 15.52 -16.38 -20.17
C GLY A 286 14.18 -16.83 -20.75
N VAL A 287 13.10 -16.60 -20.01
CA VAL A 287 11.71 -16.89 -20.40
C VAL A 287 11.17 -15.71 -21.19
N ASP A 288 10.51 -15.98 -22.32
CA ASP A 288 9.88 -14.95 -23.15
C ASP A 288 8.71 -14.31 -22.41
N ILE A 289 8.67 -12.98 -22.39
CA ILE A 289 7.64 -12.21 -21.71
C ILE A 289 6.46 -12.02 -22.66
N PRO A 290 5.23 -12.42 -22.28
CA PRO A 290 4.06 -12.26 -23.14
C PRO A 290 3.68 -10.79 -23.28
N TYR A 291 3.12 -10.42 -24.43
CA TYR A 291 2.65 -9.05 -24.68
C TYR A 291 1.51 -8.59 -23.74
N ALA A 292 0.85 -9.54 -23.07
CA ALA A 292 -0.15 -9.24 -22.05
C ALA A 292 0.46 -8.49 -20.85
N TRP A 293 1.74 -8.73 -20.55
CA TRP A 293 2.43 -8.05 -19.45
C TRP A 293 2.86 -6.65 -19.86
N LEU A 294 2.60 -5.68 -18.99
CA LEU A 294 3.05 -4.29 -19.12
C LEU A 294 4.42 -4.06 -18.47
N GLY A 295 4.81 -4.96 -17.56
CA GLY A 295 6.06 -4.90 -16.83
C GLY A 295 7.29 -4.90 -17.72
N ARG A 296 8.25 -4.06 -17.35
CA ARG A 296 9.55 -3.93 -18.02
C ARG A 296 10.60 -4.56 -17.11
N PRO A 297 11.42 -5.50 -17.61
CA PRO A 297 12.52 -6.02 -16.83
C PRO A 297 13.44 -4.90 -16.34
N VAL A 298 13.74 -4.86 -15.04
CA VAL A 298 14.63 -3.90 -14.41
C VAL A 298 16.09 -4.26 -14.73
N ARG A 299 16.43 -4.30 -16.02
CA ARG A 299 17.74 -4.73 -16.54
C ARG A 299 18.96 -4.06 -15.90
N PRO A 300 18.92 -2.77 -15.49
CA PRO A 300 20.09 -2.12 -14.89
C PRO A 300 20.57 -2.75 -13.58
N VAL A 301 19.80 -3.67 -12.99
CA VAL A 301 20.27 -4.48 -11.85
C VAL A 301 21.39 -5.45 -12.24
N LEU A 302 21.53 -5.78 -13.53
CA LEU A 302 22.46 -6.80 -14.01
C LEU A 302 23.83 -6.21 -14.33
N LYS A 303 24.87 -7.00 -14.09
CA LYS A 303 26.25 -6.65 -14.43
C LYS A 303 26.39 -6.39 -15.93
N GLY A 304 26.95 -5.24 -16.28
CA GLY A 304 27.20 -4.86 -17.68
C GLY A 304 26.00 -4.23 -18.41
N GLU A 305 24.81 -4.23 -17.81
CA GLU A 305 23.67 -3.47 -18.32
C GLU A 305 23.79 -2.00 -17.91
N PRO A 306 23.77 -1.04 -18.86
CA PRO A 306 23.91 0.37 -18.51
C PRO A 306 22.63 0.92 -17.87
N MET A 307 22.79 1.82 -16.89
CA MET A 307 21.68 2.65 -16.43
C MET A 307 21.13 3.47 -17.61
N PRO A 308 19.81 3.45 -17.87
CA PRO A 308 19.23 4.20 -18.97
C PRO A 308 19.37 5.69 -18.73
N ARG A 309 19.56 6.45 -19.82
CA ARG A 309 19.55 7.92 -19.73
C ARG A 309 18.15 8.40 -19.33
N GLN A 310 18.03 8.91 -18.12
CA GLN A 310 16.80 9.53 -17.63
C GLN A 310 16.68 10.97 -18.16
N ALA A 311 15.84 11.17 -19.19
CA ALA A 311 15.47 12.51 -19.65
C ALA A 311 14.57 13.25 -18.65
N TYR A 312 13.90 12.48 -17.79
CA TYR A 312 13.01 12.93 -16.71
C TYR A 312 13.46 12.22 -15.44
N ARG A 313 13.59 12.95 -14.33
CA ARG A 313 13.93 12.35 -13.03
C ARG A 313 12.67 11.78 -12.37
N ILE A 314 12.81 10.77 -11.52
CA ILE A 314 11.71 10.40 -10.62
C ILE A 314 11.40 11.61 -9.74
N SER A 315 10.12 11.84 -9.48
CA SER A 315 9.71 12.79 -8.46
C SER A 315 9.93 12.13 -7.10
N SER A 316 11.03 12.45 -6.42
CA SER A 316 11.15 12.19 -4.99
C SER A 316 10.51 13.35 -4.23
N PHE A 317 9.60 13.02 -3.33
CA PHE A 317 9.06 13.98 -2.38
C PHE A 317 9.77 13.77 -1.05
N TYR A 318 10.18 14.86 -0.42
CA TYR A 318 10.56 14.83 0.98
C TYR A 318 9.35 14.41 1.83
N ALA A 319 9.63 13.86 3.02
CA ALA A 319 8.59 13.50 3.95
C ALA A 319 7.71 14.72 4.26
N SER A 320 6.40 14.52 4.26
CA SER A 320 5.43 15.58 4.54
C SER A 320 5.65 16.19 5.93
N PRO A 321 5.35 17.49 6.13
CA PRO A 321 5.42 18.10 7.45
C PRO A 321 4.52 17.36 8.45
N VAL A 322 4.96 17.23 9.70
CA VAL A 322 4.10 16.67 10.74
C VAL A 322 3.30 17.79 11.40
N ILE A 323 1.97 17.68 11.35
CA ILE A 323 1.05 18.60 12.02
C ILE A 323 0.75 18.04 13.40
N GLU A 324 0.92 18.87 14.42
CA GLU A 324 0.67 18.54 15.82
C GLU A 324 -0.55 19.29 16.38
N PRO A 325 -1.31 18.69 17.32
CA PRO A 325 -1.06 17.39 17.94
C PRO A 325 -1.22 16.22 16.96
N THR A 326 -0.31 15.25 17.04
CA THR A 326 -0.42 13.98 16.30
C THR A 326 -1.40 13.08 17.03
N ASN A 327 -2.04 12.17 16.28
CA ASN A 327 -2.84 11.10 16.83
C ASN A 327 -2.25 9.76 16.39
N ASP A 328 -2.59 8.70 17.11
CA ASP A 328 -2.13 7.35 16.81
C ASP A 328 -3.07 6.67 15.79
N GLY A 329 -2.53 5.69 15.06
CA GLY A 329 -3.30 4.90 14.11
C GLY A 329 -3.89 5.74 12.96
N ASN A 330 -5.18 5.55 12.69
CA ASN A 330 -5.86 6.13 11.53
C ASN A 330 -6.40 7.56 11.77
N THR A 331 -6.38 8.03 13.02
CA THR A 331 -6.92 9.34 13.36
C THR A 331 -5.99 10.43 12.81
N PRO A 332 -6.47 11.33 11.93
CA PRO A 332 -5.62 12.38 11.35
C PRO A 332 -5.12 13.38 12.39
N SER A 333 -4.02 14.07 12.09
CA SER A 333 -3.49 15.16 12.92
C SER A 333 -4.53 16.22 13.32
N GLY A 334 -4.33 16.82 14.49
CA GLY A 334 -5.25 17.77 15.10
C GLY A 334 -6.13 17.08 16.15
N GLY A 335 -7.41 17.44 16.21
CA GLY A 335 -8.34 16.81 17.15
C GLY A 335 -9.63 17.61 17.37
N LEU A 336 -10.41 17.15 18.35
CA LEU A 336 -11.55 17.86 18.92
C LEU A 336 -11.12 18.60 20.19
N PHE A 337 -11.44 19.90 20.25
CA PHE A 337 -11.13 20.76 21.38
C PHE A 337 -12.43 21.39 21.88
N ILE A 338 -12.80 21.02 23.11
CA ILE A 338 -14.07 21.44 23.72
C ILE A 338 -13.81 22.57 24.73
N ASN A 339 -14.53 23.68 24.61
CA ASN A 339 -14.45 24.87 25.46
C ASN A 339 -13.03 25.46 25.58
N ARG A 340 -12.22 25.28 24.53
CA ARG A 340 -10.84 25.76 24.47
C ARG A 340 -10.37 25.88 23.02
N SER A 341 -9.43 26.78 22.78
CA SER A 341 -8.67 26.83 21.54
C SER A 341 -7.68 25.67 21.44
N ALA A 342 -7.24 25.37 20.22
CA ALA A 342 -6.13 24.47 19.96
C ALA A 342 -4.83 25.25 19.72
N GLN A 343 -3.70 24.59 19.99
CA GLN A 343 -2.38 25.08 19.59
C GLN A 343 -1.82 24.12 18.54
N MET A 344 -1.62 24.63 17.33
CA MET A 344 -1.02 23.90 16.22
C MET A 344 0.48 24.14 16.20
N THR A 345 1.26 23.07 16.09
CA THR A 345 2.69 23.12 15.78
C THR A 345 2.98 22.32 14.52
N LEU A 346 4.01 22.73 13.79
CA LEU A 346 4.54 22.01 12.63
C LEU A 346 5.97 21.57 12.90
N ARG A 347 6.26 20.32 12.56
CA ARG A 347 7.60 19.74 12.64
C ARG A 347 8.06 19.34 11.24
N ASN A 348 9.27 19.76 10.86
CA ASN A 348 9.92 19.31 9.63
C ASN A 348 10.68 18.01 9.95
N PRO A 349 10.28 16.84 9.41
CA PRO A 349 11.03 15.61 9.60
C PRO A 349 12.32 15.55 8.75
N ASN A 350 12.52 16.52 7.86
CA ASN A 350 13.65 16.57 6.93
C ASN A 350 14.75 17.51 7.45
N SER A 351 15.97 17.34 6.94
CA SER A 351 17.13 18.18 7.27
C SER A 351 17.22 19.48 6.45
N VAL A 352 16.29 19.68 5.52
CA VAL A 352 16.27 20.82 4.58
C VAL A 352 14.85 21.37 4.43
N GLY A 353 14.76 22.58 3.90
CA GLY A 353 13.51 23.20 3.46
C GLY A 353 12.74 23.95 4.56
N ASP A 354 11.87 24.84 4.09
CA ASP A 354 11.01 25.69 4.89
C ASP A 354 9.58 25.14 4.92
N LEU A 355 8.91 25.23 6.08
CA LEU A 355 7.51 24.82 6.21
C LEU A 355 6.58 25.99 5.93
N ARG A 356 5.64 25.80 5.00
CA ARG A 356 4.56 26.77 4.76
C ARG A 356 3.20 26.11 4.97
N TYR A 357 2.23 26.90 5.39
CA TYR A 357 0.92 26.38 5.77
C TYR A 357 -0.23 27.31 5.40
N THR A 358 -1.43 26.76 5.40
CA THR A 358 -2.71 27.45 5.20
C THR A 358 -3.70 26.96 6.26
N LEU A 359 -4.71 27.79 6.54
CA LEU A 359 -5.73 27.54 7.58
C LEU A 359 -7.14 27.47 6.98
N ASP A 360 -7.25 27.27 5.67
CA ASP A 360 -8.50 27.33 4.91
C ASP A 360 -8.63 26.16 3.91
N ASN A 361 -7.89 25.07 4.14
CA ASN A 361 -7.78 23.91 3.26
C ASN A 361 -7.14 24.16 1.88
N SER A 362 -6.70 25.37 1.55
CA SER A 362 -5.97 25.60 0.29
C SER A 362 -4.60 24.94 0.32
N VAL A 363 -4.09 24.45 -0.82
CA VAL A 363 -2.72 23.89 -0.86
C VAL A 363 -1.72 25.03 -0.65
N PRO A 364 -0.75 24.89 0.28
CA PRO A 364 0.27 25.91 0.47
C PRO A 364 1.05 26.19 -0.82
N THR A 365 1.36 27.46 -1.05
CA THR A 365 2.18 27.94 -2.17
C THR A 365 3.43 28.64 -1.63
N HIS A 366 4.33 29.06 -2.52
CA HIS A 366 5.51 29.84 -2.10
C HIS A 366 5.15 31.17 -1.42
N ASP A 367 3.93 31.68 -1.61
CA ASP A 367 3.41 32.90 -0.98
C ASP A 367 2.70 32.65 0.35
N SER A 368 2.38 31.38 0.67
CA SER A 368 1.71 31.03 1.92
C SER A 368 2.59 31.34 3.13
N PRO A 369 2.02 31.67 4.31
CA PRO A 369 2.79 31.99 5.49
C PRO A 369 3.90 30.98 5.82
N LEU A 370 5.11 31.50 6.06
CA LEU A 370 6.22 30.73 6.62
C LEU A 370 5.90 30.38 8.07
N TYR A 371 6.08 29.11 8.45
CA TYR A 371 5.92 28.69 9.83
C TYR A 371 7.11 29.15 10.68
N THR A 372 6.84 29.99 11.67
CA THR A 372 7.86 30.55 12.58
C THR A 372 7.65 30.17 14.05
N GLY A 373 6.62 29.38 14.36
CA GLY A 373 6.27 28.97 15.72
C GLY A 373 4.79 28.60 15.87
N PRO A 374 4.37 28.21 17.09
CA PRO A 374 3.02 27.73 17.35
C PRO A 374 1.92 28.70 16.91
N VAL A 375 0.84 28.17 16.35
CA VAL A 375 -0.33 28.94 15.87
C VAL A 375 -1.56 28.57 16.68
N GLU A 376 -2.26 29.58 17.20
CA GLU A 376 -3.50 29.37 17.95
C GLU A 376 -4.70 29.24 17.00
N ILE A 377 -5.48 28.17 17.17
CA ILE A 377 -6.68 27.88 16.38
C ILE A 377 -7.91 28.02 17.26
N ARG A 378 -8.75 29.01 16.97
CA ARG A 378 -9.93 29.38 17.78
C ARG A 378 -11.28 28.99 17.16
N LYS A 379 -11.26 28.46 15.94
CA LYS A 379 -12.44 27.99 15.20
C LYS A 379 -12.08 26.70 14.48
N SER A 380 -13.09 25.90 14.14
CA SER A 380 -12.87 24.72 13.33
C SER A 380 -12.15 25.09 12.03
N THR A 381 -11.05 24.40 11.75
CA THR A 381 -10.08 24.73 10.71
C THR A 381 -9.46 23.47 10.14
N ILE A 382 -9.31 23.44 8.82
CA ILE A 382 -8.50 22.43 8.12
C ILE A 382 -7.16 23.08 7.80
N VAL A 383 -6.12 22.57 8.43
CA VAL A 383 -4.74 23.00 8.22
C VAL A 383 -4.15 22.20 7.08
N ARG A 384 -3.45 22.87 6.15
CA ARG A 384 -2.55 22.19 5.22
C ARG A 384 -1.14 22.72 5.38
N ALA A 385 -0.16 21.84 5.31
CA ALA A 385 1.26 22.17 5.45
C ALA A 385 2.11 21.46 4.40
N THR A 386 3.06 22.18 3.79
CA THR A 386 3.94 21.64 2.73
C THR A 386 5.37 22.11 2.97
N LEU A 387 6.34 21.22 2.70
CA LEU A 387 7.75 21.56 2.67
C LEU A 387 8.09 22.28 1.37
N PHE A 388 8.89 23.35 1.45
CA PHE A 388 9.45 24.04 0.30
C PHE A 388 10.97 23.96 0.31
N VAL A 389 11.57 23.57 -0.83
CA VAL A 389 13.02 23.59 -1.05
C VAL A 389 13.29 24.47 -2.26
N ASP A 390 14.21 25.44 -2.12
CA ASP A 390 14.53 26.44 -3.15
C ASP A 390 13.29 27.15 -3.73
N GLY A 391 12.28 27.40 -2.87
CA GLY A 391 11.03 28.07 -3.24
C GLY A 391 10.01 27.21 -3.98
N GLN A 392 10.29 25.92 -4.22
CA GLN A 392 9.38 24.97 -4.87
C GLN A 392 8.75 24.01 -3.85
N PRO A 393 7.47 23.61 -4.02
CA PRO A 393 6.86 22.59 -3.17
C PRO A 393 7.61 21.27 -3.35
N ALA A 394 8.03 20.68 -2.24
CA ALA A 394 8.96 19.55 -2.19
C ALA A 394 8.42 18.35 -1.40
N SER A 395 7.20 18.44 -0.86
CA SER A 395 6.48 17.32 -0.23
C SER A 395 5.03 17.27 -0.69
N VAL A 396 4.36 16.13 -0.47
CA VAL A 396 2.89 16.10 -0.47
C VAL A 396 2.38 16.99 0.68
N PRO A 397 1.26 17.72 0.52
CA PRO A 397 0.71 18.52 1.63
C PRO A 397 0.15 17.62 2.74
N ALA A 398 0.67 17.78 3.95
CA ALA A 398 0.05 17.23 5.15
C ALA A 398 -1.27 17.94 5.44
N THR A 399 -2.23 17.23 6.03
CA THR A 399 -3.55 17.76 6.39
C THR A 399 -3.86 17.47 7.85
N GLY A 400 -4.32 18.47 8.58
CA GLY A 400 -4.74 18.35 9.97
C GLY A 400 -6.12 18.96 10.16
N TYR A 401 -6.95 18.31 10.97
CA TYR A 401 -8.32 18.74 11.24
C TYR A 401 -8.41 19.24 12.68
N PHE A 402 -8.77 20.50 12.88
CA PHE A 402 -8.95 21.09 14.21
C PHE A 402 -10.41 21.43 14.34
N ARG A 403 -11.14 20.75 15.23
CA ARG A 403 -12.55 21.03 15.48
C ARG A 403 -12.66 21.71 16.83
N ILE A 404 -13.19 22.93 16.83
CA ILE A 404 -13.34 23.73 18.04
C ILE A 404 -14.83 23.77 18.37
N LEU A 405 -15.21 23.21 19.51
CA LEU A 405 -16.59 23.11 19.96
C LEU A 405 -16.75 23.88 21.27
N GLU A 406 -17.61 24.89 21.28
CA GLU A 406 -18.07 25.54 22.50
C GLU A 406 -19.41 24.92 22.91
N LEU A 407 -19.46 24.34 24.11
CA LEU A 407 -20.67 23.75 24.67
C LEU A 407 -21.56 24.83 25.27
N ASP A 408 -22.81 24.80 24.86
CA ASP A 408 -23.91 25.58 25.38
C ASP A 408 -24.83 24.65 26.17
N ALA A 409 -24.82 24.77 27.49
CA ALA A 409 -25.64 23.93 28.37
C ALA A 409 -27.15 24.06 28.10
N ALA A 410 -27.59 25.09 27.37
CA ALA A 410 -28.97 25.27 26.96
C ALA A 410 -29.33 24.56 25.64
N LYS A 411 -28.36 23.93 24.95
CA LYS A 411 -28.58 23.27 23.66
C LYS A 411 -28.16 21.80 23.71
N PRO A 412 -28.97 20.88 23.18
CA PRO A 412 -28.59 19.47 23.07
C PRO A 412 -27.62 19.27 21.89
N GLN A 413 -26.33 19.57 22.12
CA GLN A 413 -25.26 19.40 21.12
C GLN A 413 -24.75 17.95 21.07
N GLY A 414 -24.22 17.57 19.90
CA GLY A 414 -23.58 16.27 19.68
C GLY A 414 -24.55 15.17 19.27
N LEU A 415 -24.15 13.93 19.54
CA LEU A 415 -24.82 12.69 19.18
C LEU A 415 -25.14 11.90 20.44
N THR A 416 -26.19 11.08 20.37
CA THR A 416 -26.35 9.97 21.30
C THR A 416 -25.61 8.76 20.76
N HIS A 417 -24.96 7.98 21.62
CA HIS A 417 -24.41 6.68 21.25
C HIS A 417 -24.95 5.57 22.14
N LYS A 418 -25.03 4.36 21.59
CA LYS A 418 -25.41 3.12 22.26
C LYS A 418 -24.41 2.02 21.93
N VAL A 419 -23.93 1.32 22.95
CA VAL A 419 -22.95 0.23 22.82
C VAL A 419 -23.66 -1.12 23.02
N TYR A 420 -23.34 -2.09 22.18
CA TYR A 420 -23.93 -3.42 22.14
C TYR A 420 -22.84 -4.49 22.21
N LEU A 421 -23.12 -5.59 22.90
CA LEU A 421 -22.26 -6.77 22.92
C LEU A 421 -22.85 -7.85 22.01
N LEU A 422 -22.01 -8.41 21.14
CA LEU A 422 -22.38 -9.46 20.20
C LEU A 422 -21.94 -10.84 20.69
N PRO A 423 -22.74 -11.90 20.55
CA PRO A 423 -22.41 -13.20 21.13
C PRO A 423 -21.16 -13.86 20.50
N GLU A 424 -20.83 -13.51 19.26
CA GLU A 424 -19.71 -14.01 18.46
C GLU A 424 -19.06 -12.86 17.70
N SER A 425 -17.89 -13.08 17.10
CA SER A 425 -17.23 -12.12 16.20
C SER A 425 -18.08 -11.93 14.94
N PRO A 426 -18.79 -10.80 14.78
CA PRO A 426 -19.57 -10.52 13.58
C PRO A 426 -18.68 -10.43 12.33
N VAL A 427 -19.25 -10.81 11.19
CA VAL A 427 -18.72 -10.48 9.85
C VAL A 427 -19.62 -9.50 9.08
N ARG A 428 -20.73 -9.08 9.73
CA ARG A 428 -21.72 -8.10 9.24
C ARG A 428 -22.43 -7.43 10.42
N LEU A 429 -22.97 -6.24 10.18
CA LEU A 429 -23.78 -5.50 11.15
C LEU A 429 -24.99 -6.34 11.63
N PRO A 430 -25.26 -6.36 12.95
CA PRO A 430 -26.42 -7.04 13.50
C PRO A 430 -27.71 -6.25 13.27
N ASP A 431 -28.85 -6.91 13.40
CA ASP A 431 -30.14 -6.23 13.52
C ASP A 431 -30.28 -5.63 14.93
N PHE A 432 -29.96 -4.33 15.06
CA PHE A 432 -30.03 -3.59 16.32
C PHE A 432 -31.43 -3.50 16.93
N SER A 433 -32.51 -3.83 16.19
CA SER A 433 -33.86 -3.89 16.76
C SER A 433 -34.09 -5.12 17.63
N ARG A 434 -33.18 -6.11 17.56
CA ARG A 434 -33.30 -7.41 18.23
C ARG A 434 -32.34 -7.58 19.40
N ILE A 435 -31.55 -6.55 19.71
CA ILE A 435 -30.56 -6.54 20.78
C ILE A 435 -30.68 -5.26 21.61
N GLU A 436 -30.43 -5.38 22.90
CA GLU A 436 -30.48 -4.25 23.84
C GLU A 436 -29.09 -3.67 24.06
N PRO A 437 -28.95 -2.34 24.19
CA PRO A 437 -27.66 -1.72 24.47
C PRO A 437 -27.23 -2.00 25.91
N VAL A 438 -25.93 -2.24 26.11
CA VAL A 438 -25.33 -2.43 27.43
C VAL A 438 -24.84 -1.11 28.04
N ALA A 439 -24.61 -0.09 27.21
CA ALA A 439 -24.25 1.25 27.63
C ALA A 439 -24.77 2.29 26.64
N SER A 440 -24.90 3.53 27.10
CA SER A 440 -25.25 4.67 26.26
C SER A 440 -24.62 5.95 26.80
N GLY A 441 -24.39 6.92 25.92
CA GLY A 441 -23.85 8.22 26.31
C GLY A 441 -23.98 9.26 25.23
N THR A 442 -23.23 10.35 25.39
CA THR A 442 -23.11 11.43 24.42
C THR A 442 -21.73 11.39 23.79
N SER A 443 -21.65 11.54 22.48
CA SER A 443 -20.42 11.80 21.74
C SER A 443 -20.58 13.07 20.89
N TYR A 444 -19.48 13.58 20.34
CA TYR A 444 -19.51 14.78 19.48
C TYR A 444 -19.00 14.50 18.07
N GLU A 445 -18.41 13.33 17.85
CA GLU A 445 -17.94 12.85 16.56
C GLU A 445 -18.39 11.38 16.39
N PHE A 446 -18.36 10.92 15.15
CA PHE A 446 -18.53 9.51 14.81
C PHE A 446 -17.17 8.81 14.94
N THR A 447 -16.82 8.45 16.17
CA THR A 447 -15.60 7.72 16.51
C THR A 447 -15.85 6.83 17.71
N ILE A 448 -15.15 5.70 17.75
CA ILE A 448 -15.10 4.81 18.92
C ILE A 448 -13.97 5.18 19.88
N ASP A 449 -13.02 6.01 19.44
CA ASP A 449 -11.90 6.44 20.27
C ASP A 449 -12.41 7.27 21.45
N GLY A 450 -11.96 6.90 22.66
CA GLY A 450 -12.40 7.54 23.90
C GLY A 450 -13.77 7.10 24.42
N LEU A 451 -14.47 6.19 23.73
CA LEU A 451 -15.65 5.53 24.29
C LEU A 451 -15.22 4.42 25.28
N ASN A 452 -15.99 4.25 26.35
CA ASN A 452 -15.78 3.15 27.29
C ASN A 452 -16.45 1.87 26.75
N LEU A 453 -15.73 1.13 25.91
CA LEU A 453 -16.20 -0.14 25.36
C LEU A 453 -15.91 -1.28 26.36
N PRO A 454 -16.89 -2.16 26.66
CA PRO A 454 -16.68 -3.25 27.62
C PRO A 454 -15.67 -4.32 27.18
N ARG A 455 -15.35 -4.37 25.89
CA ARG A 455 -14.30 -5.20 25.27
C ARG A 455 -13.90 -4.61 23.93
N ALA A 456 -12.75 -5.05 23.41
CA ALA A 456 -12.19 -4.55 22.16
C ALA A 456 -12.91 -5.12 20.92
N ASP A 457 -13.38 -6.36 20.98
CA ASP A 457 -13.95 -7.12 19.88
C ASP A 457 -15.42 -7.51 20.13
N ALA A 458 -16.07 -8.09 19.12
CA ALA A 458 -17.49 -8.45 19.13
C ALA A 458 -18.38 -7.35 19.74
N VAL A 459 -18.09 -6.09 19.44
CA VAL A 459 -18.75 -4.91 20.01
C VAL A 459 -19.35 -4.11 18.87
N ALA A 460 -20.52 -3.51 19.09
CA ALA A 460 -21.13 -2.63 18.12
C ALA A 460 -21.54 -1.32 18.76
N VAL A 461 -21.50 -0.24 17.96
CA VAL A 461 -21.87 1.10 18.40
C VAL A 461 -22.83 1.70 17.39
N VAL A 462 -23.89 2.29 17.91
CA VAL A 462 -24.86 3.06 17.13
C VAL A 462 -24.79 4.50 17.59
N PHE A 463 -24.54 5.41 16.65
CA PHE A 463 -24.59 6.85 16.85
C PHE A 463 -25.86 7.41 16.19
N GLU A 464 -26.56 8.31 16.87
CA GLU A 464 -27.77 8.93 16.36
C GLU A 464 -27.89 10.41 16.78
N GLY A 465 -28.25 11.25 15.82
CA GLY A 465 -28.46 12.68 16.01
C GLY A 465 -29.09 13.33 14.79
N LYS A 466 -28.91 14.64 14.68
CA LYS A 466 -29.30 15.46 13.54
C LYS A 466 -28.12 16.27 13.03
N ILE A 467 -27.98 16.36 11.73
CA ILE A 467 -27.01 17.22 11.04
C ILE A 467 -27.71 18.45 10.47
N ARG A 468 -27.14 19.63 10.71
CA ARG A 468 -27.57 20.89 10.11
C ARG A 468 -26.98 21.06 8.72
N ILE A 469 -27.85 21.33 7.75
CA ILE A 469 -27.50 21.69 6.38
C ILE A 469 -27.89 23.15 6.15
N ASP A 470 -26.93 23.97 5.75
CA ASP A 470 -27.15 25.41 5.54
C ASP A 470 -27.41 25.75 4.06
N THR A 471 -26.90 24.94 3.12
CA THR A 471 -27.01 25.16 1.66
C THR A 471 -27.61 23.93 0.99
N ALA A 472 -28.56 24.11 0.08
CA ALA A 472 -29.13 22.99 -0.68
C ALA A 472 -28.12 22.41 -1.69
N GLY A 473 -28.15 21.10 -1.91
CA GLY A 473 -27.44 20.44 -3.01
C GLY A 473 -27.00 19.01 -2.68
N ALA A 474 -26.14 18.46 -3.54
CA ALA A 474 -25.54 17.14 -3.35
C ALA A 474 -24.47 17.18 -2.25
N TYR A 475 -24.62 16.28 -1.29
CA TYR A 475 -23.63 16.01 -0.24
C TYR A 475 -23.08 14.61 -0.39
N ASP A 476 -21.76 14.47 -0.41
CA ASP A 476 -21.10 13.17 -0.35
C ASP A 476 -20.65 12.91 1.09
N PHE A 477 -20.96 11.72 1.58
CA PHE A 477 -20.54 11.21 2.87
C PHE A 477 -19.49 10.12 2.66
N PHE A 478 -18.46 10.14 3.50
CA PHE A 478 -17.38 9.15 3.49
C PHE A 478 -17.32 8.52 4.87
N LEU A 479 -17.44 7.20 4.92
CA LEU A 479 -17.40 6.44 6.15
C LEU A 479 -16.22 5.50 6.08
N ALA A 480 -15.27 5.68 7.00
CA ALA A 480 -14.10 4.82 7.09
C ALA A 480 -14.16 4.00 8.38
N SER A 481 -14.02 2.69 8.27
CA SER A 481 -14.06 1.80 9.43
C SER A 481 -13.18 0.58 9.24
N ASP A 482 -12.60 0.14 10.35
CA ASP A 482 -12.12 -1.23 10.54
C ASP A 482 -13.33 -2.10 10.90
N ASP A 483 -13.59 -3.15 10.14
CA ASP A 483 -14.86 -3.87 10.06
C ASP A 483 -16.06 -2.98 9.66
N GLY A 484 -17.26 -3.53 9.79
CA GLY A 484 -18.43 -3.03 9.08
C GLY A 484 -19.08 -1.80 9.68
N SER A 485 -19.47 -0.86 8.82
CA SER A 485 -20.28 0.30 9.19
C SER A 485 -21.27 0.75 8.11
N LYS A 486 -22.34 1.44 8.53
CA LYS A 486 -23.33 2.07 7.62
C LYS A 486 -23.70 3.46 8.10
N LEU A 487 -23.87 4.39 7.17
CA LEU A 487 -24.38 5.74 7.44
C LEU A 487 -25.73 5.95 6.78
N TYR A 488 -26.66 6.47 7.55
CA TYR A 488 -28.03 6.74 7.13
C TYR A 488 -28.36 8.22 7.29
N ILE A 489 -29.09 8.77 6.30
CA ILE A 489 -29.68 10.11 6.36
C ILE A 489 -31.19 9.99 6.20
N ASN A 490 -31.95 10.51 7.16
CA ASN A 490 -33.41 10.40 7.22
C ASN A 490 -33.92 8.94 7.06
N GLY A 491 -33.17 7.98 7.58
CA GLY A 491 -33.48 6.55 7.53
C GLY A 491 -33.09 5.83 6.23
N ALA A 492 -32.65 6.56 5.19
CA ALA A 492 -32.13 5.95 3.98
C ALA A 492 -30.62 5.67 4.12
N THR A 493 -30.17 4.48 3.75
CA THR A 493 -28.74 4.15 3.66
C THR A 493 -28.09 5.03 2.60
N VAL A 494 -27.09 5.82 3.00
CA VAL A 494 -26.30 6.66 2.11
C VAL A 494 -24.93 6.02 1.86
N VAL A 495 -24.31 5.48 2.90
CA VAL A 495 -23.01 4.78 2.79
C VAL A 495 -23.16 3.37 3.37
N ASP A 496 -22.69 2.37 2.61
CA ASP A 496 -22.61 0.98 3.03
C ASP A 496 -21.15 0.51 2.99
N ASN A 497 -20.54 0.36 4.17
CA ASN A 497 -19.18 -0.11 4.40
C ASN A 497 -19.22 -1.39 5.27
N ASP A 498 -20.21 -2.26 5.09
CA ASP A 498 -20.44 -3.43 5.95
C ASP A 498 -19.68 -4.67 5.48
N GLY A 499 -18.98 -5.34 6.40
CA GLY A 499 -18.16 -6.52 6.13
C GLY A 499 -17.09 -6.70 7.20
N ASP A 500 -16.40 -7.83 7.17
CA ASP A 500 -15.17 -8.10 7.94
C ASP A 500 -13.98 -7.70 7.06
N HIS A 501 -13.30 -6.62 7.44
CA HIS A 501 -12.22 -6.04 6.64
C HIS A 501 -11.38 -5.09 7.47
N GLY A 502 -10.12 -4.91 7.07
CA GLY A 502 -9.29 -3.81 7.58
C GLY A 502 -9.90 -2.43 7.33
N VAL A 503 -9.19 -1.37 7.73
CA VAL A 503 -9.68 0.01 7.58
C VAL A 503 -9.81 0.39 6.10
N ILE A 504 -11.04 0.47 5.60
CA ILE A 504 -11.37 0.97 4.25
C ILE A 504 -12.38 2.12 4.34
N THR A 505 -12.49 2.91 3.26
CA THR A 505 -13.48 4.00 3.16
C THR A 505 -14.52 3.69 2.09
N ALA A 506 -15.80 3.67 2.46
CA ALA A 506 -16.91 3.74 1.51
C ALA A 506 -17.45 5.16 1.37
N THR A 507 -18.08 5.44 0.23
CA THR A 507 -18.65 6.76 -0.10
C THR A 507 -20.07 6.62 -0.63
N GLY A 508 -20.91 7.61 -0.37
CA GLY A 508 -22.21 7.73 -1.01
C GLY A 508 -22.76 9.14 -0.94
N SER A 509 -23.74 9.43 -1.79
CA SER A 509 -24.22 10.79 -2.05
C SER A 509 -25.72 10.92 -1.80
N VAL A 510 -26.16 12.08 -1.31
CA VAL A 510 -27.58 12.41 -1.12
C VAL A 510 -27.83 13.89 -1.36
N GLU A 511 -28.97 14.22 -1.97
CA GLU A 511 -29.43 15.60 -2.11
C GLU A 511 -30.12 16.07 -0.83
N LEU A 512 -29.64 17.18 -0.25
CA LEU A 512 -30.18 17.74 1.00
C LEU A 512 -30.68 19.17 0.80
N GLN A 513 -31.68 19.54 1.59
CA GLN A 513 -32.24 20.89 1.64
C GLN A 513 -31.77 21.58 2.92
N PRO A 514 -31.82 22.92 3.01
CA PRO A 514 -31.46 23.61 4.24
C PRO A 514 -32.38 23.17 5.39
N GLY A 515 -31.81 22.81 6.53
CA GLY A 515 -32.56 22.30 7.68
C GLY A 515 -31.79 21.27 8.52
N GLN A 516 -32.54 20.58 9.38
CA GLN A 516 -32.04 19.49 10.22
C GLN A 516 -32.44 18.16 9.60
N HIS A 517 -31.48 17.26 9.42
CA HIS A 517 -31.70 15.91 8.91
C HIS A 517 -31.25 14.89 9.92
N VAL A 518 -32.01 13.81 10.12
CA VAL A 518 -31.59 12.71 11.01
C VAL A 518 -30.36 12.06 10.39
N ILE A 519 -29.32 11.89 11.20
CA ILE A 519 -28.10 11.17 10.83
C ILE A 519 -27.88 10.04 11.82
N ARG A 520 -27.60 8.85 11.29
CA ARG A 520 -27.32 7.65 12.08
C ARG A 520 -26.11 6.93 11.49
N VAL A 521 -25.21 6.48 12.35
CA VAL A 521 -24.09 5.62 11.96
C VAL A 521 -24.13 4.36 12.80
N GLU A 522 -24.02 3.22 12.15
CA GLU A 522 -23.92 1.91 12.77
C GLU A 522 -22.53 1.35 12.49
N TYR A 523 -21.92 0.73 13.50
CA TYR A 523 -20.55 0.21 13.44
C TYR A 523 -20.45 -1.09 14.24
N PHE A 524 -19.64 -2.05 13.80
CA PHE A 524 -19.19 -3.17 14.61
C PHE A 524 -17.67 -3.35 14.53
N ASN A 525 -17.09 -3.94 15.58
CA ASN A 525 -15.75 -4.52 15.57
C ASN A 525 -15.85 -6.03 15.83
N GLY A 526 -15.36 -6.83 14.91
CA GLY A 526 -15.37 -8.29 14.89
C GLY A 526 -14.15 -8.90 15.58
N GLY A 527 -12.98 -8.29 15.39
CA GLY A 527 -11.71 -8.69 15.99
C GLY A 527 -10.54 -7.86 15.46
N GLY A 528 -9.32 -8.11 15.92
CA GLY A 528 -8.14 -7.41 15.42
C GLY A 528 -8.08 -5.92 15.81
N GLY A 529 -7.87 -5.06 14.81
CA GLY A 529 -7.88 -3.61 14.99
C GLY A 529 -9.28 -3.06 15.33
N SER A 530 -9.42 -1.74 15.41
CA SER A 530 -10.73 -1.10 15.48
C SER A 530 -10.58 0.38 15.13
N TRP A 531 -11.43 0.92 14.26
CA TRP A 531 -11.49 2.36 14.02
C TRP A 531 -12.78 2.78 13.32
N LEU A 532 -13.22 4.01 13.56
CA LEU A 532 -14.36 4.63 12.88
C LEU A 532 -14.12 6.14 12.69
N GLY A 533 -14.38 6.62 11.48
CA GLY A 533 -14.42 8.05 11.16
C GLY A 533 -15.46 8.37 10.10
N ALA A 534 -16.05 9.57 10.17
CA ALA A 534 -17.00 10.05 9.18
C ALA A 534 -16.65 11.47 8.68
N TRP A 535 -16.61 11.61 7.35
CA TRP A 535 -16.41 12.87 6.65
C TRP A 535 -17.62 13.19 5.78
N PHE A 536 -17.74 14.45 5.40
CA PHE A 536 -18.67 14.89 4.37
C PHE A 536 -18.06 16.00 3.50
N GLN A 537 -18.60 16.17 2.31
CA GLN A 537 -18.39 17.35 1.47
C GLN A 537 -19.72 17.80 0.86
N GLY A 538 -19.81 19.06 0.48
CA GLY A 538 -21.02 19.61 -0.13
C GLY A 538 -20.82 21.03 -0.65
N PRO A 539 -21.91 21.72 -1.02
CA PRO A 539 -21.82 23.07 -1.59
C PRO A 539 -21.08 24.05 -0.67
N GLY A 540 -19.90 24.49 -1.10
CA GLY A 540 -19.04 25.41 -0.35
C GLY A 540 -18.33 24.80 0.87
N ILE A 541 -18.42 23.48 1.04
CA ILE A 541 -17.81 22.74 2.15
C ILE A 541 -16.81 21.73 1.57
N PRO A 542 -15.49 21.91 1.77
CA PRO A 542 -14.52 20.90 1.35
C PRO A 542 -14.70 19.61 2.15
N ARG A 543 -14.19 18.48 1.63
CA ARG A 543 -14.15 17.22 2.39
C ARG A 543 -13.48 17.44 3.74
N GLN A 544 -14.22 17.17 4.81
CA GLN A 544 -13.76 17.30 6.20
C GLN A 544 -14.52 16.35 7.10
N PHE A 545 -13.97 16.09 8.30
CA PHE A 545 -14.73 15.45 9.35
C PHE A 545 -16.05 16.17 9.54
N ILE A 546 -17.13 15.43 9.81
CA ILE A 546 -18.41 16.06 10.12
C ILE A 546 -18.21 16.95 11.36
N ASP A 547 -18.31 18.27 11.15
CA ASP A 547 -18.01 19.23 12.21
C ASP A 547 -19.03 19.09 13.35
N PRO A 548 -18.60 18.90 14.61
CA PRO A 548 -19.50 18.77 15.75
C PRO A 548 -20.45 19.97 15.91
N ASN A 549 -20.10 21.15 15.40
CA ASN A 549 -20.96 22.33 15.42
C ASN A 549 -22.19 22.21 14.49
N LEU A 550 -22.23 21.19 13.63
CA LEU A 550 -23.38 20.84 12.80
C LEU A 550 -24.27 19.78 13.45
N LEU A 551 -23.84 19.17 14.55
CA LEU A 551 -24.50 18.02 15.16
C LEU A 551 -25.30 18.41 16.40
N THR A 552 -26.55 17.96 16.45
CA THR A 552 -27.45 18.08 17.61
C THR A 552 -28.10 16.76 17.94
N GLN A 553 -28.46 16.53 19.20
CA GLN A 553 -29.10 15.29 19.61
C GLN A 553 -30.52 15.15 18.99
N PRO A 554 -31.06 13.92 18.91
CA PRO A 554 -32.36 13.63 18.29
C PRO A 554 -33.54 14.45 18.83
#